data_AF-A0A970GAY2-F1
#
_entry.id   AF-A0A970GAY2-F1
#
_cell.length_a   1.000
_cell.length_b   1.000
_cell.length_c   1.000
_cell.angle_alpha   90.00
_cell.angle_beta   90.00
_cell.angle_gamma   90.00
#
_symmetry.space_group_name_H-M   'P 1'
#
loop_
_entity.id
_entity.type
_entity.pdbx_description
1 polymer ?
#
loop_
_entity_poly.entity_id
_entity_poly.type
_entity_poly.pdbx_seq_one_letter_code
_entity_poly.pdbx_strand_id
1 'polypeptide(L)'
;MTETKYFHALQILADNCTGCTACVRVCPTEAIRVRDHKANIDPYRCVDCGNCVNVCRFHAIIPLSDPLEIIHKFKYKLAIISSSFFGQFTEDISYQVAKQAVLNLGFDQVAEEAAVTDFMINIIRDYIRKNRDKRPILSSNCPSVVRLIQLKYPSLLPNLFHQEAPMSILTRYFRD
;
A
#
# COMPACT_ATOMS: atom_id res chain seq x y z
N MET A 1 -22.10 20.05 -8.12
CA MET A 1 -21.06 19.46 -7.27
C MET A 1 -20.54 18.24 -8.00
N THR A 2 -19.38 18.30 -8.62
CA THR A 2 -18.76 17.13 -9.25
C THR A 2 -18.47 16.12 -8.14
N GLU A 3 -19.10 14.94 -8.19
CA GLU A 3 -18.81 13.85 -7.27
C GLU A 3 -17.34 13.46 -7.44
N THR A 4 -16.49 13.90 -6.50
CA THR A 4 -15.10 13.45 -6.44
C THR A 4 -15.12 11.98 -6.05
N LYS A 5 -15.16 11.09 -7.04
CA LYS A 5 -15.19 9.65 -6.83
C LYS A 5 -13.81 9.21 -6.34
N TYR A 6 -13.68 9.03 -5.04
CA TYR A 6 -12.45 8.56 -4.41
C TYR A 6 -12.19 7.11 -4.83
N PHE A 7 -10.96 6.82 -5.24
CA PHE A 7 -10.55 5.47 -5.58
C PHE A 7 -10.30 4.66 -4.30
N HIS A 8 -10.94 3.50 -4.18
CA HIS A 8 -10.69 2.53 -3.11
C HIS A 8 -10.01 1.31 -3.67
N ALA A 9 -9.04 0.80 -2.92
CA ALA A 9 -8.27 -0.37 -3.33
C ALA A 9 -8.90 -1.69 -2.87
N LEU A 10 -9.97 -1.66 -2.08
CA LEU A 10 -10.62 -2.87 -1.56
C LEU A 10 -12.00 -3.08 -2.17
N GLN A 11 -12.30 -4.31 -2.58
CA GLN A 11 -13.60 -4.74 -3.11
C GLN A 11 -14.18 -5.88 -2.28
N ILE A 12 -15.51 -5.89 -2.12
CA ILE A 12 -16.25 -7.01 -1.52
C ILE A 12 -16.90 -7.85 -2.61
N LEU A 13 -16.58 -9.14 -2.62
CA LEU A 13 -17.26 -10.17 -3.40
C LEU A 13 -18.48 -10.65 -2.62
N ALA A 14 -19.66 -10.15 -2.97
CA ALA A 14 -20.89 -10.40 -2.22
C ALA A 14 -21.20 -11.89 -2.10
N ASP A 15 -21.00 -12.67 -3.16
CA ASP A 15 -21.30 -14.10 -3.20
C ASP A 15 -20.49 -14.90 -2.18
N ASN A 16 -19.23 -14.51 -1.96
CA ASN A 16 -18.34 -15.15 -1.00
C ASN A 16 -18.60 -14.69 0.45
N CYS A 17 -19.27 -13.55 0.64
CA CYS A 17 -19.44 -12.97 1.97
C CYS A 17 -20.55 -13.68 2.76
N THR A 18 -20.23 -14.17 3.96
CA THR A 18 -21.19 -14.83 4.87
C THR A 18 -21.70 -13.94 6.00
N GLY A 19 -21.21 -12.70 6.08
CA GLY A 19 -21.60 -11.76 7.15
C GLY A 19 -21.07 -12.12 8.54
N CYS A 20 -20.02 -12.95 8.64
CA CYS A 20 -19.46 -13.44 9.92
C CYS A 20 -18.86 -12.37 10.86
N THR A 21 -18.85 -11.10 10.46
CA THR A 21 -18.38 -9.92 11.21
C THR A 21 -16.89 -9.88 11.58
N ALA A 22 -16.06 -10.84 11.14
CA ALA A 22 -14.62 -10.85 11.45
C ALA A 22 -13.91 -9.56 10.99
N CYS A 23 -14.23 -9.08 9.79
CA CYS A 23 -13.70 -7.84 9.23
C CYS A 23 -14.11 -6.58 10.03
N VAL A 24 -15.29 -6.58 10.65
CA VAL A 24 -15.79 -5.46 11.46
C VAL A 24 -14.90 -5.24 12.69
N ARG A 25 -14.52 -6.34 13.37
CA ARG A 25 -13.74 -6.30 14.61
C ARG A 25 -12.30 -5.76 14.44
N VAL A 26 -11.73 -5.87 13.24
CA VAL A 26 -10.33 -5.48 12.98
C VAL A 26 -10.19 -4.16 12.23
N CYS A 27 -11.30 -3.52 11.84
CA CYS A 27 -11.27 -2.27 11.09
C CYS A 27 -10.92 -1.09 12.02
N PRO A 28 -9.74 -0.45 11.88
CA PRO A 28 -9.27 0.58 12.82
C PRO A 28 -10.08 1.89 12.77
N THR A 29 -10.80 2.11 11.67
CA THR A 29 -11.68 3.27 11.47
C THR A 29 -13.16 2.92 11.57
N GLU A 30 -13.48 1.67 11.90
CA GLU A 30 -14.85 1.11 11.94
C GLU A 30 -15.63 1.42 10.65
N ALA A 31 -14.97 1.36 9.50
CA ALA A 31 -15.58 1.62 8.19
C ALA A 31 -16.53 0.50 7.74
N ILE A 32 -16.54 -0.66 8.39
CA ILE A 32 -17.29 -1.83 7.92
C ILE A 32 -18.59 -2.02 8.71
N ARG A 33 -19.69 -2.25 8.01
CA ARG A 33 -20.98 -2.68 8.59
C ARG A 33 -21.46 -3.94 7.90
N VAL A 34 -22.22 -4.77 8.61
CA VAL A 34 -22.92 -5.92 8.01
C VAL A 34 -24.41 -5.60 7.96
N ARG A 35 -24.99 -5.70 6.77
CA ARG A 35 -26.44 -5.57 6.52
C ARG A 35 -26.85 -6.72 5.60
N ASP A 36 -28.01 -7.31 5.85
CA ASP A 36 -28.52 -8.43 5.04
C ASP A 36 -27.50 -9.56 4.86
N HIS A 37 -26.78 -9.88 5.94
CA HIS A 37 -25.71 -10.89 5.97
C HIS A 37 -24.51 -10.60 5.04
N LYS A 38 -24.35 -9.36 4.54
CA LYS A 38 -23.22 -8.94 3.70
C LYS A 38 -22.47 -7.77 4.30
N ALA A 39 -21.15 -7.82 4.23
CA ALA A 39 -20.30 -6.70 4.64
C ALA A 39 -20.36 -5.58 3.59
N ASN A 40 -20.34 -4.34 4.06
CA ASN A 40 -20.28 -3.13 3.26
C ASN A 40 -19.21 -2.20 3.87
N ILE A 41 -18.41 -1.56 3.02
CA ILE A 41 -17.35 -0.62 3.41
C ILE A 41 -17.86 0.79 3.17
N ASP A 42 -17.85 1.61 4.22
CA ASP A 42 -18.06 3.04 4.14
C ASP A 42 -16.84 3.70 3.46
N PRO A 43 -16.99 4.25 2.25
CA PRO A 43 -15.89 4.82 1.49
C PRO A 43 -15.29 6.06 2.16
N TYR A 44 -16.05 6.78 2.98
CA TYR A 44 -15.57 8.00 3.63
C TYR A 44 -14.73 7.73 4.88
N ARG A 45 -14.82 6.50 5.44
CA ARG A 45 -14.08 6.08 6.63
C ARG A 45 -12.96 5.08 6.31
N CYS A 46 -13.04 4.39 5.17
CA CYS A 46 -12.01 3.44 4.78
C CYS A 46 -10.69 4.15 4.50
N VAL A 47 -9.60 3.54 4.97
CA VAL A 47 -8.22 4.00 4.73
C VAL A 47 -7.42 2.97 3.92
N ASP A 48 -8.11 1.97 3.36
CA ASP A 48 -7.53 0.92 2.50
C ASP A 48 -6.33 0.18 3.13
N CYS A 49 -6.35 -0.04 4.45
CA CYS A 49 -5.23 -0.68 5.17
C CYS A 49 -5.15 -2.21 5.02
N GLY A 50 -6.16 -2.85 4.44
CA GLY A 50 -6.15 -4.30 4.18
C GLY A 50 -6.34 -5.22 5.40
N ASN A 51 -6.42 -4.73 6.64
CA ASN A 51 -6.64 -5.59 7.83
C ASN A 51 -7.83 -6.55 7.70
N CYS A 52 -8.90 -6.09 7.03
CA CYS A 52 -10.09 -6.88 6.79
C CYS A 52 -9.90 -8.02 5.76
N VAL A 53 -8.97 -7.85 4.80
CA VAL A 53 -8.57 -8.88 3.84
C VAL A 53 -7.93 -10.05 4.58
N ASN A 54 -6.95 -9.77 5.44
CA ASN A 54 -6.16 -10.78 6.16
C ASN A 54 -7.01 -11.70 7.06
N VAL A 55 -8.13 -11.21 7.59
CA VAL A 55 -9.01 -12.01 8.48
C VAL A 55 -10.16 -12.69 7.76
N CYS A 56 -10.36 -12.41 6.47
CA CYS A 56 -11.50 -12.93 5.72
C CYS A 56 -11.23 -14.37 5.26
N ARG A 57 -11.69 -15.35 6.06
CA ARG A 57 -11.57 -16.79 5.74
C ARG A 57 -12.31 -17.22 4.46
N PHE A 58 -13.21 -16.37 3.95
CA PHE A 58 -14.01 -16.63 2.76
C PHE A 58 -13.46 -15.93 1.51
N HIS A 59 -12.34 -15.21 1.61
CA HIS A 59 -11.78 -14.41 0.51
C HIS A 59 -12.83 -13.49 -0.14
N ALA A 60 -13.73 -12.95 0.69
CA ALA A 60 -14.82 -12.09 0.26
C ALA A 60 -14.42 -10.60 0.21
N ILE A 61 -13.25 -10.24 0.75
CA ILE A 61 -12.69 -8.90 0.65
C ILE A 61 -11.33 -9.05 -0.02
N ILE A 62 -11.15 -8.43 -1.18
CA ILE A 62 -9.96 -8.55 -2.01
C ILE A 62 -9.37 -7.17 -2.31
N PRO A 63 -8.04 -7.04 -2.43
CA PRO A 63 -7.44 -5.88 -3.03
C PRO A 63 -7.70 -5.85 -4.54
N LEU A 64 -7.94 -4.67 -5.09
CA LEU A 64 -7.93 -4.41 -6.52
C LEU A 64 -6.48 -4.40 -7.01
N SER A 65 -6.23 -5.19 -8.04
CA SER A 65 -4.93 -5.26 -8.72
C SER A 65 -5.17 -5.42 -10.21
N ASP A 66 -4.25 -4.90 -11.01
CA ASP A 66 -4.25 -5.17 -12.44
C ASP A 66 -3.88 -6.64 -12.73
N PRO A 67 -4.46 -7.24 -13.78
CA PRO A 67 -4.07 -8.57 -14.24
C PRO A 67 -2.63 -8.52 -14.76
N LEU A 68 -1.84 -9.58 -14.51
CA LEU A 68 -0.41 -9.63 -14.87
C LEU A 68 -0.19 -9.41 -16.38
N GLU A 69 -1.12 -9.87 -17.20
CA GLU A 69 -1.09 -9.79 -18.67
C GLU A 69 -0.97 -8.34 -19.17
N ILE A 70 -1.32 -7.34 -18.35
CA ILE A 70 -1.17 -5.92 -18.70
C ILE A 70 0.28 -5.55 -19.07
N ILE A 71 1.27 -6.27 -18.52
CA ILE A 71 2.69 -5.99 -18.79
C ILE A 71 3.03 -6.15 -20.27
N HIS A 72 2.32 -7.00 -21.00
CA HIS A 72 2.56 -7.24 -22.43
C HIS A 72 2.23 -6.04 -23.32
N LYS A 73 1.54 -5.02 -22.79
CA LYS A 73 1.27 -3.76 -23.51
C LYS A 73 2.49 -2.84 -23.59
N PHE A 74 3.55 -3.12 -22.81
CA PHE A 74 4.71 -2.25 -22.70
C PHE A 74 5.93 -2.86 -23.39
N LYS A 75 6.69 -2.00 -24.07
CA LYS A 75 7.95 -2.39 -24.74
C LYS A 75 9.04 -2.79 -23.75
N TYR A 76 9.08 -2.10 -22.61
CA TYR A 76 10.05 -2.34 -21.54
C TYR A 76 9.31 -2.45 -20.20
N LYS A 77 9.59 -3.51 -19.45
CA LYS A 77 8.85 -3.92 -18.25
C LYS A 77 9.81 -3.98 -17.06
N LEU A 78 9.76 -2.96 -16.22
CA LEU A 78 10.48 -2.91 -14.96
C LEU A 78 9.56 -3.32 -13.80
N ALA A 79 9.95 -4.33 -13.03
CA ALA A 79 9.35 -4.62 -11.74
C ALA A 79 10.15 -3.91 -10.64
N ILE A 80 9.48 -3.10 -9.81
CA ILE A 80 10.05 -2.55 -8.59
C ILE A 80 9.46 -3.31 -7.40
N ILE A 81 10.32 -4.02 -6.67
CA ILE A 81 9.93 -4.95 -5.63
C ILE A 81 10.25 -4.34 -4.25
N SER A 82 9.27 -4.40 -3.34
CA SER A 82 9.47 -3.99 -1.94
C SER A 82 10.26 -5.04 -1.17
N SER A 83 10.98 -4.63 -0.11
CA SER A 83 11.76 -5.54 0.73
C SER A 83 10.90 -6.62 1.41
N SER A 84 9.61 -6.33 1.66
CA SER A 84 8.66 -7.29 2.23
C SER A 84 8.38 -8.50 1.33
N PHE A 85 8.56 -8.37 0.00
CA PHE A 85 8.39 -9.47 -0.93
C PHE A 85 9.34 -10.62 -0.63
N PHE A 86 10.60 -10.32 -0.29
CA PHE A 86 11.58 -11.38 0.02
C PHE A 86 11.32 -12.02 1.39
N GLY A 87 10.79 -11.24 2.34
CA GLY A 87 10.46 -11.72 3.69
C GLY A 87 9.26 -12.68 3.76
N GLN A 88 8.52 -12.89 2.66
CA GLN A 88 7.39 -13.81 2.63
C GLN A 88 7.78 -15.27 2.35
N PHE A 89 9.03 -15.50 1.93
CA PHE A 89 9.53 -16.83 1.59
C PHE A 89 10.28 -17.47 2.77
N THR A 90 10.32 -18.79 2.77
CA THR A 90 11.12 -19.60 3.70
C THR A 90 12.61 -19.55 3.34
N GLU A 91 13.48 -19.94 4.27
CA GLU A 91 14.95 -19.80 4.14
C GLU A 91 15.57 -20.61 2.97
N ASP A 92 14.84 -21.59 2.45
CA ASP A 92 15.23 -22.37 1.26
C ASP A 92 15.11 -21.58 -0.05
N ILE A 93 14.35 -20.48 -0.06
CA ILE A 93 14.23 -19.61 -1.22
C ILE A 93 15.19 -18.44 -1.09
N SER A 94 16.27 -18.48 -1.86
CA SER A 94 17.22 -17.38 -1.90
C SER A 94 16.64 -16.15 -2.61
N TYR A 95 17.20 -14.99 -2.26
CA TYR A 95 16.91 -13.71 -2.89
C TYR A 95 16.99 -13.78 -4.44
N GLN A 96 18.04 -14.44 -4.94
CA GLN A 96 18.30 -14.58 -6.37
C GLN A 96 17.23 -15.44 -7.06
N VAL A 97 16.78 -16.52 -6.42
CA VAL A 97 15.72 -17.38 -6.96
C VAL A 97 14.40 -16.60 -7.04
N ALA A 98 14.03 -15.89 -5.98
CA ALA A 98 12.82 -15.06 -5.97
C ALA A 98 12.87 -13.97 -7.06
N LYS A 99 14.01 -13.29 -7.20
CA LYS A 99 14.23 -12.29 -8.26
C LYS A 99 14.15 -12.91 -9.66
N GLN A 100 14.75 -14.08 -9.87
CA GLN A 100 14.72 -14.78 -11.15
C GLN A 100 13.30 -15.23 -11.53
N ALA A 101 12.48 -15.63 -10.54
CA ALA A 101 11.08 -15.96 -10.78
C ALA A 101 10.32 -14.76 -11.36
N VAL A 102 10.55 -13.54 -10.86
CA VAL A 102 9.92 -12.32 -11.41
C VAL A 102 10.37 -12.05 -12.85
N LEU A 103 11.64 -12.25 -13.18
CA LEU A 103 12.12 -12.15 -14.57
C LEU A 103 11.43 -13.20 -15.47
N ASN A 104 11.26 -14.42 -14.96
CA ASN A 104 10.59 -15.51 -15.69
C ASN A 104 9.09 -15.25 -15.91
N LEU A 105 8.45 -14.36 -15.14
CA LEU A 105 7.08 -13.89 -15.41
C LEU A 105 6.99 -12.95 -16.63
N GLY A 106 8.14 -12.54 -17.18
CA GLY A 106 8.21 -11.74 -18.40
C GLY A 106 8.58 -10.27 -18.18
N PHE A 107 9.10 -9.91 -17.00
CA PHE A 107 9.73 -8.60 -16.78
C PHE A 107 11.14 -8.57 -17.36
N ASP A 108 11.55 -7.43 -17.93
CA ASP A 108 12.88 -7.27 -18.54
C ASP A 108 13.94 -6.90 -17.49
N GLN A 109 13.51 -6.24 -16.40
CA GLN A 109 14.36 -5.88 -15.28
C GLN A 109 13.60 -5.95 -13.95
N VAL A 110 14.33 -6.27 -12.88
CA VAL A 110 13.83 -6.21 -11.50
C VAL A 110 14.74 -5.29 -10.68
N ALA A 111 14.16 -4.26 -10.11
CA ALA A 111 14.78 -3.34 -9.17
C ALA A 111 14.16 -3.47 -7.78
N GLU A 112 14.91 -3.07 -6.76
CA GLU A 112 14.46 -3.08 -5.38
C GLU A 112 14.14 -1.67 -4.91
N GLU A 113 13.01 -1.50 -4.24
CA GLU A 113 12.68 -0.27 -3.52
C GLU A 113 13.81 0.12 -2.55
N ALA A 114 14.48 -0.87 -1.94
CA ALA A 114 15.56 -0.66 -0.99
C ALA A 114 16.75 0.11 -1.58
N ALA A 115 16.91 0.14 -2.91
CA ALA A 115 18.01 0.83 -3.59
C ALA A 115 18.04 2.35 -3.31
N VAL A 116 16.91 2.97 -2.93
CA VAL A 116 16.86 4.41 -2.60
C VAL A 116 16.98 4.70 -1.11
N THR A 117 17.18 3.68 -0.27
CA THR A 117 17.16 3.84 1.19
C THR A 117 18.23 4.82 1.68
N ASP A 118 19.46 4.71 1.18
CA ASP A 118 20.57 5.58 1.59
C ASP A 118 20.31 7.05 1.23
N PHE A 119 19.74 7.27 0.04
CA PHE A 119 19.31 8.59 -0.40
C PHE A 119 18.22 9.16 0.52
N MET A 120 17.19 8.37 0.83
CA MET A 120 16.10 8.77 1.70
C MET A 120 16.56 9.06 3.13
N ILE A 121 17.51 8.29 3.66
CA ILE A 121 18.09 8.52 4.99
C ILE A 121 18.70 9.93 5.07
N ASN A 122 19.43 10.37 4.04
CA ASN A 122 20.03 11.69 4.02
C ASN A 122 18.98 12.81 3.99
N ILE A 123 17.94 12.67 3.15
CA ILE A 123 16.81 13.62 3.10
C ILE A 123 16.12 13.71 4.46
N ILE A 124 15.81 12.57 5.08
CA ILE A 124 15.12 12.50 6.37
C ILE A 124 15.98 13.16 7.46
N ARG A 125 17.28 12.88 7.51
CA ARG A 125 18.21 13.51 8.48
C ARG A 125 18.24 15.02 8.32
N ASP A 126 18.34 15.51 7.10
CA ASP A 126 18.39 16.96 6.83
C ASP A 126 17.07 17.64 7.18
N TYR A 127 15.94 17.00 6.88
CA TYR A 127 14.62 17.50 7.28
C TYR A 127 14.46 17.56 8.80
N ILE A 128 14.87 16.52 9.52
CA ILE A 128 14.85 16.45 11.00
C ILE A 128 15.72 17.56 11.61
N ARG A 129 16.88 17.87 11.00
CA ARG A 129 17.80 18.92 11.47
C ARG A 129 17.25 20.32 11.24
N LYS A 130 16.58 20.56 10.11
CA LYS A 130 15.97 21.85 9.74
C LYS A 130 14.67 22.14 10.49
N ASN A 131 13.93 21.12 10.92
CA ASN A 131 12.62 21.23 11.58
C ASN A 131 12.68 20.67 13.00
N ARG A 132 13.52 21.26 13.88
CA ARG A 132 13.66 20.76 15.27
C ARG A 132 12.46 21.04 16.15
N ASP A 133 11.74 22.11 15.84
CA ASP A 133 10.53 22.63 16.50
C ASP A 133 9.27 21.81 16.16
N LYS A 134 9.22 21.17 14.99
CA LYS A 134 8.10 20.31 14.58
C LYS A 134 8.33 18.87 15.03
N ARG A 135 7.80 18.52 16.21
CA ARG A 135 7.83 17.15 16.76
C ARG A 135 6.43 16.70 17.20
N PRO A 136 6.08 15.41 17.02
CA PRO A 136 6.83 14.38 16.31
C PRO A 136 6.86 14.64 14.79
N ILE A 137 7.80 14.03 14.05
CA ILE A 137 7.76 14.00 12.59
C ILE A 137 7.19 12.65 12.17
N LEU A 138 6.15 12.67 11.35
CA LEU A 138 5.40 11.48 10.95
C LEU A 138 5.76 11.10 9.51
N SER A 139 6.13 9.84 9.30
CA SER A 139 6.41 9.32 7.95
C SER A 139 5.15 9.38 7.07
N SER A 140 5.34 9.70 5.80
CA SER A 140 4.30 9.71 4.76
C SER A 140 4.33 8.48 3.85
N ASN A 141 5.22 7.51 4.09
CA ASN A 141 5.43 6.36 3.20
C ASN A 141 4.19 5.46 3.10
N CYS A 142 3.42 5.32 4.18
CA CYS A 142 2.22 4.48 4.18
C CYS A 142 0.98 5.32 3.82
N PRO A 143 0.36 5.11 2.63
CA PRO A 143 -0.81 5.88 2.22
C PRO A 143 -2.00 5.70 3.17
N SER A 144 -2.20 4.51 3.74
CA SER A 144 -3.27 4.28 4.72
C SER A 144 -3.08 5.08 6.01
N VAL A 145 -1.84 5.26 6.47
CA VAL A 145 -1.54 6.09 7.66
C VAL A 145 -1.75 7.57 7.33
N VAL A 146 -1.29 8.04 6.17
CA VAL A 146 -1.54 9.42 5.72
C VAL A 146 -3.04 9.68 5.66
N ARG A 147 -3.82 8.73 5.12
CA ARG A 147 -5.28 8.84 5.04
C ARG A 147 -5.95 8.83 6.41
N LEU A 148 -5.48 7.98 7.33
CA LEU A 148 -5.95 7.96 8.71
C LEU A 148 -5.73 9.32 9.39
N ILE A 149 -4.56 9.93 9.20
CA ILE A 149 -4.26 11.27 9.73
C ILE A 149 -5.20 12.30 9.12
N GLN A 150 -5.39 12.31 7.80
CA GLN A 150 -6.31 13.23 7.12
C GLN A 150 -7.75 13.15 7.63
N LEU A 151 -8.26 11.95 7.90
CA LEU A 151 -9.65 11.74 8.29
C LEU A 151 -9.89 11.90 9.79
N LYS A 152 -8.99 11.38 10.63
CA LYS A 152 -9.23 11.24 12.08
C LYS A 152 -8.36 12.15 12.94
N TYR A 153 -7.20 12.58 12.43
CA TYR A 153 -6.23 13.38 13.19
C TYR A 153 -5.68 14.56 12.37
N PRO A 154 -6.55 15.43 11.80
CA PRO A 154 -6.12 16.49 10.89
C PRO A 154 -5.16 17.50 11.53
N SER A 155 -5.18 17.66 12.86
CA SER A 155 -4.21 18.49 13.59
C SER A 155 -2.77 18.00 13.49
N LEU A 156 -2.54 16.73 13.12
CA LEU A 156 -1.21 16.15 12.89
C LEU A 156 -0.74 16.29 11.44
N LEU A 157 -1.54 16.86 10.54
CA LEU A 157 -1.11 17.09 9.14
C LEU A 157 0.18 17.92 9.04
N PRO A 158 0.40 18.99 9.83
CA PRO A 158 1.65 19.76 9.78
C PRO A 158 2.89 18.96 10.20
N ASN A 159 2.70 17.82 10.86
CA ASN A 159 3.76 16.93 11.32
C ASN A 159 4.14 15.86 10.29
N LEU A 160 3.39 15.73 9.18
CA LEU A 160 3.74 14.81 8.10
C LEU A 160 5.00 15.25 7.38
N PHE A 161 5.86 14.28 7.10
CA PHE A 161 7.03 14.44 6.26
C PHE A 161 6.60 14.49 4.79
N HIS A 162 6.38 15.69 4.26
CA HIS A 162 5.92 15.91 2.88
C HIS A 162 7.04 15.70 1.85
N GLN A 163 7.52 14.46 1.74
CA GLN A 163 8.36 13.99 0.65
C GLN A 163 7.64 12.89 -0.10
N GLU A 164 7.99 12.72 -1.37
CA GLU A 164 7.47 11.61 -2.16
C GLU A 164 7.90 10.26 -1.56
N ALA A 165 7.05 9.25 -1.72
CA ALA A 165 7.37 7.91 -1.28
C ALA A 165 8.59 7.36 -2.06
N PRO A 166 9.42 6.51 -1.44
CA PRO A 166 10.59 5.90 -2.07
C PRO A 166 10.29 5.27 -3.43
N MET A 167 9.17 4.53 -3.55
CA MET A 167 8.70 3.93 -4.80
C MET A 167 8.50 4.94 -5.92
N SER A 168 7.95 6.12 -5.62
CA SER A 168 7.71 7.18 -6.61
C SER A 168 9.01 7.80 -7.10
N ILE A 169 9.95 8.04 -6.17
CA ILE A 169 11.30 8.56 -6.49
C ILE A 169 12.03 7.56 -7.40
N LEU A 170 12.02 6.28 -7.03
CA LEU A 170 12.70 5.23 -7.79
C LEU A 170 12.09 5.05 -9.19
N THR A 171 10.77 5.13 -9.31
CA THR A 171 10.08 5.03 -10.60
C THR A 171 10.52 6.14 -11.56
N ARG A 172 10.74 7.38 -11.07
CA ARG A 172 11.26 8.47 -11.89
C ARG A 172 12.70 8.22 -12.28
N TYR A 173 13.55 7.80 -11.34
CA TYR A 173 14.95 7.49 -11.59
C TYR A 173 15.16 6.47 -12.72
N PHE A 174 14.28 5.46 -12.84
CA PHE A 174 14.37 4.47 -13.91
C PHE A 174 13.65 4.87 -15.21
N ARG A 175 12.79 5.89 -15.17
CA ARG A 175 12.09 6.38 -16.36
C ARG A 175 12.97 7.33 -17.16
N ASP A 176 13.76 8.15 -16.47
CA ASP A 176 14.66 9.15 -17.04
C ASP A 176 15.99 8.53 -17.49
#